data_AF-A0A0F3PA97-F1
#
_entry.id   AF-A0A0F3PA97-F1
#
_cell.length_a   1.000
_cell.length_b   1.000
_cell.length_c   1.000
_cell.angle_alpha   90.00
_cell.angle_beta   90.00
_cell.angle_gamma   90.00
#
_symmetry.space_group_name_H-M   'P 1'
#
loop_
_entity.id
_entity.type
_entity.pdbx_description
1 polymer ?
#
loop_
_entity_poly.entity_id
_entity_poly.type
_entity_poly.pdbx_seq_one_letter_code
_entity_poly.pdbx_strand_id
1 'polypeptide(L)' 'MISAIPKENLVYIDESGIEMSICKNRVCSKKGAYVSSKKSGKYYERTNIIAGYVNNKSIAPMIFNGACNTRLFEA' A
#
# COMPACT_ATOMS: atom_id res chain seq x y z
N MET A 1 -29.40 -11.30 -1.41
CA MET A 1 -28.82 -10.35 -0.42
C MET A 1 -27.36 -10.77 -0.21
N ILE A 2 -26.40 -9.85 -0.19
CA ILE A 2 -24.96 -10.18 -0.06
C ILE A 2 -24.67 -11.01 1.21
N SER A 3 -25.48 -10.82 2.25
CA SER A 3 -25.45 -11.58 3.50
C SER A 3 -25.69 -13.08 3.37
N ALA A 4 -26.26 -13.55 2.25
CA ALA A 4 -26.50 -14.98 1.99
C ALA A 4 -25.31 -15.69 1.34
N ILE A 5 -24.28 -14.95 0.91
CA ILE A 5 -23.10 -15.53 0.27
C ILE A 5 -22.15 -16.04 1.37
N PRO A 6 -21.66 -17.29 1.26
CA PRO A 6 -20.66 -17.81 2.18
C PRO A 6 -19.41 -16.91 2.18
N LYS A 7 -18.84 -16.65 3.36
CA LYS A 7 -17.69 -15.74 3.48
C LYS A 7 -16.50 -16.21 2.66
N GLU A 8 -16.38 -17.51 2.42
CA GLU A 8 -15.29 -18.07 1.60
C GLU A 8 -15.35 -17.65 0.14
N ASN A 9 -16.54 -17.26 -0.33
CA ASN A 9 -16.80 -16.85 -1.71
C ASN A 9 -16.86 -15.32 -1.86
N LEU A 10 -16.67 -14.57 -0.76
CA LEU A 10 -16.63 -13.12 -0.79
C LEU A 10 -15.19 -12.63 -0.94
N VAL A 11 -14.94 -11.97 -2.07
CA VAL A 11 -13.67 -11.26 -2.32
C VAL A 11 -13.91 -9.77 -2.10
N TYR A 12 -13.14 -9.17 -1.19
CA TYR A 12 -13.11 -7.74 -0.96
C TYR A 12 -11.98 -7.14 -1.79
N ILE A 13 -12.26 -6.09 -2.56
CA ILE A 13 -11.24 -5.39 -3.36
C ILE A 13 -11.14 -3.97 -2.82
N ASP A 14 -9.91 -3.53 -2.59
CA ASP A 14 -9.64 -2.16 -2.14
C ASP A 14 -8.33 -1.63 -2.74
N GLU A 15 -8.23 -0.30 -2.81
CA GLU A 15 -7.05 0.44 -3.23
C GLU A 15 -6.43 1.15 -2.03
N SER A 16 -5.12 1.00 -1.87
CA SER A 16 -4.34 1.77 -0.90
C SER A 16 -3.16 2.44 -1.57
N GLY A 17 -2.88 3.68 -1.20
CA GLY A 17 -1.73 4.39 -1.73
C GLY A 17 -0.65 4.59 -0.68
N ILE A 18 0.56 4.19 -1.06
CA ILE A 18 1.75 4.22 -0.25
C ILE A 18 2.55 5.45 -0.67
N GLU A 19 2.56 6.45 0.20
CA GLU A 19 3.42 7.61 0.02
C GLU A 19 4.77 7.36 0.71
N MET A 20 5.85 7.48 -0.05
CA MET A 20 7.21 7.23 0.43
C MET A 20 7.60 8.15 1.60
N SER A 21 6.99 9.34 1.69
CA SER A 21 7.23 10.30 2.78
C SER A 21 6.91 9.69 4.15
N ILE A 22 5.89 8.82 4.24
CA ILE A 22 5.38 8.18 5.46
C ILE A 22 6.43 7.25 6.08
N CYS A 23 7.29 6.62 5.26
CA CYS A 23 8.35 5.74 5.75
C CYS A 23 9.41 6.53 6.55
N LYS A 24 9.40 6.35 7.88
CA LYS A 24 10.42 6.90 8.78
C LYS A 24 11.68 6.03 8.72
N ASN A 25 12.80 6.63 8.34
CA ASN A 25 14.10 5.97 8.42
C ASN A 25 14.47 5.81 9.90
N ARG A 26 14.54 4.56 10.38
CA ARG A 26 15.09 4.25 11.70
C ARG A 26 16.60 4.15 11.57
N VAL A 27 17.33 4.81 12.46
CA VAL A 27 18.79 4.75 12.49
C VAL A 27 19.22 4.41 13.91
N CYS A 28 20.23 3.55 14.04
CA CYS A 28 20.84 3.19 15.31
C CYS A 28 22.24 3.81 15.37
N SER A 29 22.60 4.42 16.49
CA SER A 29 23.96 4.89 16.76
C SER A 29 24.41 4.51 18.16
N LYS A 30 25.72 4.57 18.38
CA LYS A 30 26.31 4.44 19.72
C LYS A 30 25.77 5.56 20.62
N LYS A 31 25.56 5.24 21.89
CA LYS A 31 25.10 6.19 22.92
C LYS A 31 26.01 7.42 22.94
N GLY A 32 25.44 8.61 22.74
CA GLY A 32 26.18 9.89 22.68
C GLY A 32 26.55 10.36 21.27
N ALA A 33 26.34 9.55 20.22
CA ALA A 33 26.58 9.96 18.84
C ALA A 33 25.30 10.52 18.20
N TYR A 34 25.36 11.80 17.80
CA TYR A 34 24.30 12.44 17.03
C TYR A 34 24.14 11.78 15.66
N VAL A 35 22.88 11.52 15.28
CA VAL A 35 22.54 11.01 13.96
C VAL A 35 21.69 12.04 13.25
N SER A 36 22.24 12.64 12.20
CA SER A 36 21.46 13.48 11.30
C SER A 36 20.64 12.59 10.35
N SER A 37 19.33 12.57 10.52
CA SER A 37 18.39 11.95 9.58
C SER A 37 17.63 13.04 8.82
N LYS A 38 18.32 13.75 7.91
CA LYS A 38 17.64 14.67 6.99
C LYS A 38 17.05 13.86 5.83
N LYS A 39 15.74 13.62 5.86
CA LYS A 39 15.00 13.18 4.67
C LYS A 39 14.69 14.42 3.84
N SER A 40 15.09 14.41 2.57
CA SER A 40 14.72 15.50 1.66
C SER A 40 13.19 15.53 1.54
N GLY A 41 12.58 16.71 1.65
CA GLY A 41 11.14 16.90 1.39
C GLY A 41 10.77 16.81 -0.09
N LYS A 42 11.57 16.09 -0.90
CA LYS A 42 11.29 15.86 -2.31
C LYS A 42 9.97 15.09 -2.41
N TYR A 43 9.12 15.56 -3.31
CA TYR A 43 7.92 14.82 -3.70
C TYR A 43 8.36 13.50 -4.33
N TYR A 44 7.95 12.40 -3.71
CA TYR A 44 8.09 11.08 -4.29
C TYR A 44 6.74 10.71 -4.90
N GLU A 45 6.75 10.18 -6.12
CA GLU A 45 5.53 9.70 -6.77
C GLU A 45 4.83 8.67 -5.87
N ARG A 46 3.52 8.84 -5.70
CA ARG A 46 2.69 7.95 -4.88
C ARG A 46 2.56 6.61 -5.61
N THR A 47 2.94 5.53 -4.94
CA THR A 47 2.74 4.17 -5.44
C THR A 47 1.44 3.63 -4.87
N ASN A 48 0.50 3.25 -5.72
CA ASN A 48 -0.76 2.65 -5.33
C ASN A 48 -0.69 1.13 -5.47
N ILE A 49 -1.44 0.45 -4.60
CA ILE A 49 -1.62 -1.00 -4.61
C ILE A 49 -3.12 -1.30 -4.58
N ILE A 50 -3.55 -2.20 -5.45
CA ILE A 50 -4.88 -2.81 -5.42
C ILE A 50 -4.70 -4.29 -5.12
N ALA A 51 -5.53 -4.84 -4.23
CA ALA A 51 -5.51 -6.27 -3.96
C ALA A 51 -6.91 -6.77 -3.59
N GLY A 52 -7.16 -8.03 -3.91
CA GLY A 52 -8.28 -8.77 -3.36
C GLY A 52 -7.95 -9.32 -1.97
N TYR A 53 -8.96 -9.48 -1.13
CA TYR A 53 -8.87 -10.14 0.16
C TYR A 53 -9.99 -11.17 0.28
N VAL A 54 -9.61 -12.41 0.56
CA VAL A 54 -10.54 -13.54 0.76
C VAL A 54 -9.91 -14.51 1.74
N ASN A 55 -10.70 -15.11 2.63
CA ASN A 55 -10.23 -16.15 3.55
C ASN A 55 -8.96 -15.77 4.33
N ASN A 56 -8.92 -14.54 4.85
CA ASN A 56 -7.77 -14.00 5.59
C ASN A 56 -6.47 -13.90 4.80
N LYS A 57 -6.53 -13.95 3.47
CA LYS A 57 -5.38 -13.88 2.57
C LYS A 57 -5.58 -12.79 1.52
N SER A 58 -4.51 -12.05 1.25
CA SER A 58 -4.46 -11.16 0.10
C SER A 58 -4.21 -11.97 -1.16
N ILE A 59 -4.94 -11.66 -2.22
CA ILE A 59 -4.84 -12.27 -3.54
C ILE A 59 -4.68 -11.18 -4.60
N ALA A 60 -4.01 -11.54 -5.71
CA ALA A 60 -3.82 -10.68 -6.88
C ALA A 60 -3.39 -9.23 -6.56
N PRO A 61 -2.31 -9.00 -5.79
CA PRO A 61 -1.80 -7.65 -5.58
C PRO A 61 -1.25 -7.09 -6.89
N MET A 62 -1.68 -5.89 -7.25
CA MET A 62 -1.19 -5.10 -8.38
C MET A 62 -0.65 -3.77 -7.87
N ILE A 63 0.59 -3.46 -8.25
CA ILE A 63 1.25 -2.21 -7.90
C ILE A 63 1.33 -1.33 -9.15
N PHE A 64 0.93 -0.07 -9.03
CA PHE A 64 0.98 0.90 -10.12
C PHE A 64 1.27 2.31 -9.59
N ASN A 65 1.73 3.17 -10.50
CA ASN A 65 1.93 4.58 -10.22
C ASN A 65 0.83 5.40 -10.90
N GLY A 66 0.39 6.48 -10.27
CA GLY A 66 -0.72 7.31 -10.75
C GLY A 66 -2.09 6.81 -10.28
N ALA A 67 -3.16 7.28 -10.91
CA ALA A 67 -4.53 7.02 -10.47
C ALA A 67 -5.09 5.70 -11.00
N CYS A 68 -5.88 5.00 -10.18
CA CYS A 68 -6.70 3.88 -10.63
C CYS A 68 -7.73 4.41 -11.63
N ASN A 69 -7.64 3.96 -12.87
CA ASN A 69 -8.57 4.31 -13.94
C ASN A 69 -9.22 3.05 -14.48
N THR A 70 -10.38 3.19 -15.14
CA THR A 70 -11.15 2.05 -15.65
C THR A 70 -10.31 1.15 -16.57
N ARG A 71 -9.45 1.74 -17.41
CA ARG A 71 -8.57 0.96 -18.28
C ARG A 71 -7.54 0.13 -17.51
N LEU A 72 -7.04 0.66 -16.40
CA LEU A 72 -6.07 -0.02 -15.53
C LEU A 72 -6.75 -1.14 -14.73
N PHE A 73 -8.01 -0.96 -14.33
CA PHE A 73 -8.78 -1.96 -13.61
C PHE A 73 -9.29 -3.09 -14.52
N GLU A 74 -9.57 -2.79 -15.79
CA GLU A 74 -10.07 -3.76 -16.79
C GLU A 74 -8.97 -4.43 -17.63
N ALA A 75 -7.70 -4.02 -17.47
CA ALA A 75 -6.54 -4.58 -18.18
C ALA A 75 -6.12 -5.95 -17.64
#